data_AF-A0A3Q0GRI3-F1
#
_entry.id   AF-A0A3Q0GRI3-F1
#
_cell.length_a   1.000
_cell.length_b   1.000
_cell.length_c   1.000
_cell.angle_alpha   90.00
_cell.angle_beta   90.00
_cell.angle_gamma   90.00
#
_symmetry.space_group_name_H-M   'P 1'
#
loop_
_entity.id
_entity.type
_entity.pdbx_description
1 polymer ?
#
loop_
_entity_poly.entity_id
_entity_poly.type
_entity_poly.pdbx_seq_one_letter_code
_entity_poly.pdbx_strand_id
1 'polypeptide(L)'
;MAVLAQLAQKLNVTDQWRADRRCCADVAVANLEELDVVLLKPRRLMNVNGLSIANAAETYKVGIEDIYLVHDDVDKPLGKIAMKLGGSARGHNGVRSCISALHSDRMVRLRVGIGRPVGEAMVDHFVLGRFTTAEQEVLPRVLEQAVSLLLEHILRGSRGTKAALAPDRGQGSASDKGDQG
;
A
#
# COMPACT_ATOMS: atom_id res chain seq x y z
N MET A 1 0.69 -11.66 0.25
CA MET A 1 -0.54 -11.92 1.04
C MET A 1 -0.32 -11.83 2.55
N ALA A 2 0.75 -12.39 3.12
CA ALA A 2 0.97 -12.44 4.57
C ALA A 2 0.95 -11.06 5.27
N VAL A 3 1.66 -10.06 4.72
CA VAL A 3 1.65 -8.69 5.29
C VAL A 3 0.24 -8.09 5.32
N LEU A 4 -0.55 -8.29 4.27
CA LEU A 4 -1.91 -7.76 4.20
C LEU A 4 -2.86 -8.47 5.19
N ALA A 5 -2.61 -9.74 5.50
CA ALA A 5 -3.34 -10.47 6.54
C ALA A 5 -2.98 -9.93 7.94
N GLN A 6 -1.69 -9.75 8.24
CA GLN A 6 -1.22 -9.14 9.48
C GLN A 6 -1.77 -7.70 9.64
N LEU A 7 -1.81 -6.93 8.56
CA LEU A 7 -2.38 -5.58 8.55
C LEU A 7 -3.89 -5.61 8.85
N ALA A 8 -4.65 -6.51 8.22
CA ALA A 8 -6.08 -6.68 8.47
C ALA A 8 -6.36 -7.05 9.94
N GLN A 9 -5.51 -7.89 10.54
CA GLN A 9 -5.59 -8.22 11.96
C GLN A 9 -5.33 -7.00 12.84
N LYS A 10 -4.26 -6.24 12.56
CA LYS A 10 -3.89 -5.05 13.34
C LYS A 10 -4.92 -3.91 13.23
N LEU A 11 -5.67 -3.88 12.14
CA LEU A 11 -6.76 -2.93 11.89
C LEU A 11 -8.15 -3.46 12.30
N ASN A 12 -8.23 -4.66 12.88
CA ASN A 12 -9.49 -5.31 13.31
C ASN A 12 -10.54 -5.47 12.18
N VAL A 13 -10.09 -5.85 10.97
CA VAL A 13 -10.95 -6.04 9.79
C VAL A 13 -10.80 -7.41 9.12
N THR A 14 -10.28 -8.40 9.84
CA THR A 14 -10.00 -9.76 9.31
C THR A 14 -11.25 -10.47 8.79
N ASP A 15 -12.43 -10.17 9.32
CA ASP A 15 -13.73 -10.75 8.99
C ASP A 15 -14.55 -9.88 8.01
N GLN A 16 -14.03 -8.72 7.61
CA GLN A 16 -14.76 -7.74 6.80
C GLN A 16 -14.43 -7.81 5.29
N TRP A 17 -13.69 -8.84 4.86
CA TRP A 17 -13.39 -9.04 3.45
C TRP A 17 -14.66 -9.35 2.66
N ARG A 18 -14.91 -8.55 1.62
CA ARG A 18 -15.98 -8.77 0.66
C ARG A 18 -15.46 -8.75 -0.76
N ALA A 19 -16.06 -9.58 -1.61
CA ALA A 19 -15.77 -9.55 -3.03
C ALA A 19 -16.34 -8.26 -3.65
N ASP A 20 -15.50 -7.44 -4.26
CA ASP A 20 -15.92 -6.33 -5.10
C ASP A 20 -15.71 -6.69 -6.58
N ARG A 21 -16.82 -6.76 -7.32
CA ARG A 21 -16.81 -7.16 -8.73
C ARG A 21 -16.28 -6.05 -9.64
N ARG A 22 -16.41 -4.78 -9.24
CA ARG A 22 -15.99 -3.61 -10.05
C ARG A 22 -14.47 -3.59 -10.25
N CYS A 23 -13.73 -4.00 -9.23
CA CYS A 23 -12.27 -4.12 -9.27
C CYS A 23 -11.76 -5.57 -9.36
N CYS A 24 -12.65 -6.56 -9.44
CA CYS A 24 -12.29 -7.99 -9.45
C CYS A 24 -11.31 -8.36 -8.31
N ALA A 25 -11.63 -7.91 -7.10
CA ALA A 25 -10.78 -8.08 -5.92
C ALA A 25 -11.62 -8.47 -4.70
N ASP A 26 -10.96 -8.93 -3.65
CA ASP A 26 -11.52 -8.91 -2.31
C ASP A 26 -11.05 -7.64 -1.62
N VAL A 27 -11.95 -6.97 -0.91
CA VAL A 27 -11.72 -5.68 -0.27
C VAL A 27 -12.18 -5.69 1.18
N ALA A 28 -11.41 -5.07 2.06
CA ALA A 28 -11.84 -4.68 3.40
C ALA A 28 -11.56 -3.19 3.58
N VAL A 29 -12.41 -2.49 4.33
CA VAL A 29 -12.22 -1.06 4.64
C VAL A 29 -11.98 -0.95 6.14
N ALA A 30 -10.90 -0.28 6.51
CA ALA A 30 -10.52 -0.04 7.90
C ALA A 30 -10.46 1.45 8.18
N ASN A 31 -10.76 1.82 9.43
CA ASN A 31 -10.53 3.16 9.93
C ASN A 31 -9.15 3.21 10.59
N LEU A 32 -8.32 4.18 10.20
CA LEU A 32 -7.01 4.45 10.79
C LEU A 32 -6.93 5.94 11.15
N GLU A 33 -7.16 6.25 12.42
CA GLU A 33 -7.37 7.63 12.88
C GLU A 33 -8.52 8.29 12.08
N GLU A 34 -8.22 9.34 11.31
CA GLU A 34 -9.18 10.05 10.46
C GLU A 34 -9.08 9.63 8.97
N LEU A 35 -8.47 8.49 8.69
CA LEU A 35 -8.29 7.96 7.32
C LEU A 35 -9.11 6.68 7.14
N ASP A 36 -9.78 6.59 6.01
CA ASP A 36 -10.27 5.31 5.49
C ASP A 36 -9.16 4.62 4.70
N VAL A 37 -8.81 3.40 5.11
CA VAL A 37 -7.80 2.57 4.44
C VAL A 37 -8.50 1.41 3.74
N VAL A 38 -8.35 1.34 2.42
CA VAL A 38 -8.87 0.25 1.60
C VAL A 38 -7.80 -0.83 1.45
N LEU A 39 -8.03 -1.99 2.05
CA LEU A 39 -7.20 -3.16 1.85
C LEU A 39 -7.71 -3.93 0.64
N LEU A 40 -6.82 -4.24 -0.30
CA LEU A 40 -7.18 -4.84 -1.59
C LEU A 40 -6.38 -6.10 -1.89
N LYS A 41 -7.09 -7.19 -2.23
CA LYS A 41 -6.54 -8.46 -2.73
C LYS A 41 -7.04 -8.69 -4.17
N PRO A 42 -6.24 -8.38 -5.20
CA PRO A 42 -6.61 -8.68 -6.58
C PRO A 42 -6.89 -10.18 -6.77
N ARG A 43 -7.97 -10.53 -7.46
CA ARG A 43 -8.26 -11.92 -7.85
C ARG A 43 -7.77 -12.26 -9.27
N ARG A 44 -7.16 -11.28 -9.95
CA ARG A 44 -6.54 -11.43 -11.27
C ARG A 44 -5.13 -12.04 -11.15
N LEU A 45 -4.68 -12.66 -12.24
CA LEU A 45 -3.30 -13.16 -12.36
C LEU A 45 -2.29 -12.02 -12.20
N MET A 46 -1.11 -12.34 -11.68
CA MET A 46 -0.08 -11.37 -11.31
C MET A 46 0.34 -10.44 -12.47
N ASN A 47 0.39 -10.94 -13.71
CA ASN A 47 0.75 -10.15 -14.88
C ASN A 47 -0.34 -9.14 -15.32
N VAL A 48 -1.58 -9.30 -14.84
CA VAL A 48 -2.73 -8.45 -15.19
C VAL A 48 -3.44 -7.89 -13.95
N ASN A 49 -2.81 -7.96 -12.78
CA ASN A 49 -3.40 -7.50 -11.51
C ASN A 49 -3.51 -5.97 -11.42
N GLY A 50 -2.75 -5.23 -12.22
CA GLY A 50 -2.80 -3.77 -12.27
C GLY A 50 -4.18 -3.23 -12.61
N LEU A 51 -4.95 -3.94 -13.44
CA LEU A 51 -6.33 -3.58 -13.77
C LEU A 51 -7.24 -3.57 -12.54
N SER A 52 -7.04 -4.51 -11.61
CA SER A 52 -7.80 -4.52 -10.34
C SER A 52 -7.49 -3.30 -9.49
N ILE A 53 -6.23 -2.87 -9.48
CA ILE A 53 -5.78 -1.72 -8.69
C ILE A 53 -6.28 -0.42 -9.32
N ALA A 54 -6.19 -0.27 -10.65
CA ALA A 54 -6.72 0.89 -11.37
C ALA A 54 -8.22 1.06 -11.15
N ASN A 55 -9.01 -0.01 -11.32
CA ASN A 55 -10.45 0.02 -11.07
C ASN A 55 -10.79 0.35 -9.62
N ALA A 56 -9.99 -0.13 -8.67
CA ALA A 56 -10.19 0.19 -7.25
C ALA A 56 -9.86 1.65 -6.95
N ALA A 57 -8.79 2.18 -7.53
CA ALA A 57 -8.43 3.59 -7.39
C ALA A 57 -9.57 4.50 -7.86
N GLU A 58 -10.18 4.20 -9.01
CA GLU A 58 -11.37 4.90 -9.49
C GLU A 58 -12.59 4.70 -8.57
N THR A 59 -12.88 3.44 -8.22
CA THR A 59 -14.06 3.08 -7.41
C THR A 59 -14.06 3.72 -6.02
N TYR A 60 -12.89 3.80 -5.38
CA TYR A 60 -12.71 4.33 -4.04
C TYR A 60 -12.14 5.76 -4.03
N LYS A 61 -11.98 6.37 -5.21
CA LYS A 61 -11.46 7.75 -5.40
C LYS A 61 -10.10 7.97 -4.71
N VAL A 62 -9.18 7.04 -4.92
CA VAL A 62 -7.82 7.05 -4.35
C VAL A 62 -6.84 7.58 -5.39
N GLY A 63 -6.06 8.60 -5.04
CA GLY A 63 -4.97 9.14 -5.87
C GLY A 63 -3.78 8.19 -5.97
N ILE A 64 -2.94 8.34 -7.00
CA ILE A 64 -1.78 7.45 -7.23
C ILE A 64 -0.79 7.51 -6.08
N GLU A 65 -0.60 8.69 -5.51
CA GLU A 65 0.22 9.00 -4.34
C GLU A 65 -0.26 8.30 -3.06
N ASP A 66 -1.54 7.95 -3.00
CA ASP A 66 -2.16 7.26 -1.87
C ASP A 66 -2.22 5.73 -2.08
N ILE A 67 -1.68 5.22 -3.19
CA ILE A 67 -1.59 3.79 -3.45
C ILE A 67 -0.27 3.23 -2.90
N TYR A 68 -0.42 2.22 -2.04
CA TYR A 68 0.68 1.45 -1.48
C TYR A 68 0.71 0.03 -2.06
N LEU A 69 1.76 -0.30 -2.79
CA LEU A 69 2.01 -1.66 -3.26
C LEU A 69 2.85 -2.43 -2.23
N VAL A 70 2.35 -3.57 -1.76
CA VAL A 70 3.11 -4.47 -0.90
C VAL A 70 3.53 -5.69 -1.71
N HIS A 71 4.83 -5.89 -1.89
CA HIS A 71 5.34 -6.97 -2.73
C HIS A 71 6.66 -7.55 -2.22
N ASP A 72 6.95 -8.77 -2.64
CA ASP A 72 8.22 -9.44 -2.36
C ASP A 72 9.38 -8.85 -3.17
N ASP A 73 10.58 -8.97 -2.63
CA ASP A 73 11.81 -8.52 -3.24
C ASP A 73 12.89 -9.60 -3.18
N VAL A 74 13.10 -10.24 -4.32
CA VAL A 74 14.10 -11.30 -4.49
C VAL A 74 15.54 -10.81 -4.32
N ASP A 75 15.80 -9.52 -4.45
CA ASP A 75 17.17 -8.98 -4.31
C ASP A 75 17.56 -8.71 -2.87
N LYS A 76 16.63 -8.86 -1.92
CA LYS A 76 16.84 -8.56 -0.51
C LYS A 76 16.60 -9.81 0.32
N PRO A 77 17.48 -10.15 1.27
CA PRO A 77 17.28 -11.32 2.11
C PRO A 77 16.06 -11.14 3.02
N LEU A 78 15.50 -12.26 3.49
CA LEU A 78 14.38 -12.26 4.42
C LEU A 78 14.66 -11.38 5.64
N GLY A 79 13.66 -10.58 6.03
CA GLY A 79 13.77 -9.59 7.11
C GLY A 79 14.33 -8.23 6.70
N LYS A 80 14.82 -8.05 5.47
CA LYS A 80 15.10 -6.72 4.93
C LYS A 80 13.84 -6.13 4.32
N ILE A 81 13.32 -5.08 4.95
CA ILE A 81 12.12 -4.37 4.54
C ILE A 81 12.49 -2.95 4.14
N ALA A 82 11.90 -2.42 3.07
CA ALA A 82 12.14 -1.06 2.63
C ALA A 82 10.89 -0.39 2.06
N MET A 83 10.69 0.89 2.40
CA MET A 83 9.78 1.77 1.70
C MET A 83 10.48 2.39 0.49
N LYS A 84 9.80 2.47 -0.65
CA LYS A 84 10.32 3.10 -1.87
C LYS A 84 9.20 3.85 -2.58
N LEU A 85 9.45 5.12 -2.91
CA LEU A 85 8.60 5.85 -3.85
C LEU A 85 9.02 5.51 -5.28
N GLY A 86 8.07 4.99 -6.04
CA GLY A 86 8.17 4.67 -7.46
C GLY A 86 9.35 3.87 -7.98
N GLY A 87 9.75 4.13 -9.23
CA GLY A 87 10.82 3.43 -9.95
C GLY A 87 10.37 2.22 -10.77
N SER A 88 11.31 1.54 -11.43
CA SER A 88 10.98 0.41 -12.33
C SER A 88 10.46 -0.82 -11.57
N ALA A 89 9.84 -1.76 -12.31
CA ALA A 89 9.33 -3.00 -11.75
C ALA A 89 10.42 -4.02 -11.34
N ARG A 90 11.67 -3.83 -11.80
CA ARG A 90 12.82 -4.72 -11.52
C ARG A 90 12.50 -6.22 -11.69
N GLY A 91 11.75 -6.55 -12.76
CA GLY A 91 11.35 -7.92 -13.08
C GLY A 91 10.01 -8.37 -12.46
N HIS A 92 9.51 -7.69 -11.43
CA HIS A 92 8.26 -8.10 -10.75
C HIS A 92 7.02 -7.86 -11.63
N ASN A 93 6.34 -8.93 -12.04
CA ASN A 93 5.21 -8.86 -12.97
C ASN A 93 4.00 -8.07 -12.45
N GLY A 94 3.67 -8.20 -11.15
CA GLY A 94 2.61 -7.41 -10.51
C GLY A 94 2.86 -5.91 -10.57
N VAL A 95 4.03 -5.46 -10.10
CA VAL A 95 4.42 -4.05 -10.17
C VAL A 95 4.42 -3.55 -11.62
N ARG A 96 4.93 -4.32 -12.58
CA ARG A 96 4.88 -3.97 -14.01
C ARG A 96 3.44 -3.76 -14.50
N SER A 97 2.55 -4.67 -14.12
CA SER A 97 1.12 -4.58 -14.43
C SER A 97 0.49 -3.32 -13.84
N CYS A 98 0.80 -3.00 -12.59
CA CYS A 98 0.31 -1.78 -11.92
C CYS A 98 0.78 -0.52 -12.64
N ILE A 99 2.07 -0.43 -12.96
CA ILE A 99 2.64 0.72 -13.67
C ILE A 99 1.94 0.92 -15.01
N SER A 100 1.71 -0.17 -15.75
CA SER A 100 1.03 -0.14 -17.04
C SER A 100 -0.43 0.31 -16.93
N ALA A 101 -1.17 -0.21 -15.94
CA ALA A 101 -2.60 0.06 -15.81
C ALA A 101 -2.90 1.45 -15.23
N LEU A 102 -2.02 1.97 -14.36
CA LEU A 102 -2.15 3.30 -13.76
C LEU A 102 -1.46 4.39 -14.58
N HIS A 103 -0.77 4.02 -15.66
CA HIS A 103 0.06 4.93 -16.47
C HIS A 103 1.03 5.78 -15.64
N SER A 104 1.54 5.22 -14.55
CA SER A 104 2.39 5.91 -13.58
C SER A 104 3.22 4.92 -12.80
N ASP A 105 4.43 5.33 -12.43
CA ASP A 105 5.28 4.55 -11.54
C ASP A 105 5.32 5.12 -10.12
N ARG A 106 4.59 6.20 -9.82
CA ARG A 106 4.75 7.01 -8.60
C ARG A 106 4.11 6.45 -7.33
N MET A 107 3.58 5.23 -7.35
CA MET A 107 3.04 4.56 -6.16
C MET A 107 4.13 4.29 -5.13
N VAL A 108 3.78 4.39 -3.84
CA VAL A 108 4.66 3.96 -2.75
C VAL A 108 4.70 2.44 -2.70
N ARG A 109 5.86 1.86 -2.39
CA ARG A 109 6.07 0.41 -2.36
C ARG A 109 6.70 0.00 -1.04
N LEU A 110 6.03 -0.90 -0.32
CA LEU A 110 6.61 -1.67 0.76
C LEU A 110 7.19 -2.95 0.15
N ARG A 111 8.52 -3.04 0.15
CA ARG A 111 9.26 -4.18 -0.37
C ARG A 111 9.67 -5.08 0.79
N VAL A 112 9.32 -6.36 0.70
CA VAL A 112 9.68 -7.38 1.70
C VAL A 112 10.67 -8.34 1.08
N GLY A 113 11.90 -8.34 1.58
CA GLY A 113 12.93 -9.26 1.14
C GLY A 113 12.50 -10.71 1.33
N ILE A 114 12.72 -11.53 0.31
CA ILE A 114 12.51 -12.99 0.37
C ILE A 114 13.78 -13.77 0.02
N GLY A 115 14.85 -13.09 -0.38
CA GLY A 115 16.09 -13.70 -0.84
C GLY A 115 16.03 -14.13 -2.31
N ARG A 116 17.19 -14.50 -2.84
CA ARG A 116 17.35 -14.99 -4.21
C ARG A 116 17.71 -16.47 -4.17
N PRO A 117 17.01 -17.34 -4.92
CA PRO A 117 17.42 -18.73 -5.03
C PRO A 117 18.77 -18.84 -5.75
N VAL A 118 19.47 -19.94 -5.55
CA VAL A 118 20.68 -20.25 -6.32
C VAL A 118 20.27 -20.57 -7.76
N GLY A 119 20.66 -19.73 -8.71
CA GLY A 119 20.35 -19.86 -10.14
C GLY A 119 19.10 -19.05 -10.58
N GLU A 120 19.23 -18.29 -11.68
CA GLU A 120 18.17 -17.39 -12.16
C GLU A 120 16.91 -18.10 -12.66
N ALA A 121 17.05 -19.29 -13.25
CA ALA A 121 15.92 -20.08 -13.76
C ALA A 121 14.95 -20.57 -12.66
N MET A 122 15.31 -20.41 -11.39
CA MET A 122 14.53 -20.87 -10.24
C MET A 122 13.64 -19.77 -9.65
N VAL A 123 13.75 -18.51 -10.09
CA VAL A 123 13.06 -17.38 -9.46
C VAL A 123 11.54 -17.53 -9.52
N ASP A 124 10.97 -17.91 -10.66
CA ASP A 124 9.52 -18.09 -10.82
C ASP A 124 8.99 -19.21 -9.91
N HIS A 125 9.73 -20.30 -9.77
CA HIS A 125 9.38 -21.38 -8.85
C HIS A 125 9.54 -20.96 -7.38
N PHE A 126 10.58 -20.18 -7.08
CA PHE A 126 10.89 -19.71 -5.73
C PHE A 126 9.81 -18.78 -5.18
N VAL A 127 9.33 -17.82 -5.97
CA VAL A 127 8.27 -16.88 -5.54
C VAL A 127 6.91 -17.56 -5.34
N LEU A 128 6.72 -18.74 -5.92
CA LEU A 128 5.54 -19.60 -5.74
C LEU A 128 5.71 -20.64 -4.62
N GLY A 129 6.93 -20.78 -4.09
CA GLY A 129 7.28 -21.73 -3.04
C GLY A 129 6.74 -21.35 -1.66
N ARG A 130 6.80 -22.31 -0.73
CA ARG A 130 6.50 -22.07 0.69
C ARG A 130 7.79 -21.75 1.45
N PHE A 131 7.68 -20.93 2.49
CA PHE A 131 8.76 -20.72 3.44
C PHE A 131 9.18 -22.02 4.13
N THR A 132 10.49 -22.21 4.26
CA THR A 132 11.11 -23.27 5.06
C THR A 132 10.82 -23.11 6.56
N THR A 133 11.05 -24.13 7.36
CA THR A 133 10.85 -24.06 8.83
C THR A 133 11.65 -22.92 9.46
N ALA A 134 12.92 -22.75 9.09
CA ALA A 134 13.76 -21.66 9.60
C ALA A 134 13.25 -20.27 9.20
N GLU A 135 12.71 -20.13 7.98
CA GLU A 135 12.10 -18.88 7.53
C GLU A 135 10.77 -18.60 8.27
N GLN A 136 9.99 -19.64 8.56
CA GLN A 136 8.74 -19.50 9.33
C GLN A 136 8.99 -19.02 10.77
N GLU A 137 10.12 -19.38 11.39
CA GLU A 137 10.49 -18.90 12.73
C GLU A 137 10.72 -17.38 12.77
N VAL A 138 11.31 -16.82 11.71
CA VAL A 138 11.59 -15.36 11.65
C VAL A 138 10.41 -14.56 11.10
N LEU A 139 9.52 -15.20 10.33
CA LEU A 139 8.45 -14.53 9.61
C LEU A 139 7.54 -13.65 10.49
N PRO A 140 7.10 -14.05 11.71
CA PRO A 140 6.28 -13.18 12.56
C PRO A 140 6.91 -11.81 12.82
N ARG A 141 8.22 -11.78 13.10
CA ARG A 141 8.96 -10.53 13.33
C ARG A 141 9.03 -9.67 12.06
N VAL A 142 9.24 -10.31 10.90
CA VAL A 142 9.27 -9.62 9.60
C VAL A 142 7.91 -8.99 9.30
N LEU A 143 6.81 -9.72 9.52
CA LEU A 143 5.46 -9.21 9.28
C LEU A 143 5.12 -8.05 10.21
N GLU A 144 5.47 -8.15 11.50
CA GLU A 144 5.24 -7.10 12.48
C GLU A 144 6.00 -5.81 12.12
N GLN A 145 7.27 -5.94 11.72
CA GLN A 145 8.07 -4.81 11.26
C GLN A 145 7.51 -4.19 9.97
N ALA A 146 7.07 -5.02 9.03
CA ALA A 146 6.54 -4.58 7.75
C ALA A 146 5.24 -3.77 7.92
N VAL A 147 4.31 -4.29 8.74
CA VAL A 147 3.05 -3.60 9.04
C VAL A 147 3.30 -2.31 9.82
N SER A 148 4.19 -2.33 10.82
CA SER A 148 4.49 -1.13 11.61
C SER A 148 5.09 -0.02 10.74
N LEU A 149 6.04 -0.36 9.86
CA LEU A 149 6.64 0.61 8.93
C LEU A 149 5.62 1.18 7.94
N LEU A 150 4.70 0.34 7.43
CA LEU A 150 3.65 0.75 6.51
C LEU A 150 2.68 1.74 7.17
N LEU A 151 2.14 1.39 8.35
CA LEU A 151 1.23 2.25 9.10
C LEU A 151 1.88 3.57 9.47
N GLU A 152 3.13 3.54 9.94
CA GLU A 152 3.89 4.74 10.25
C GLU A 152 4.04 5.66 9.04
N HIS A 153 4.34 5.10 7.86
CA HIS A 153 4.48 5.88 6.63
C HIS A 153 3.15 6.51 6.19
N ILE A 154 2.04 5.75 6.24
CA ILE A 154 0.70 6.24 5.92
C ILE A 154 0.33 7.42 6.84
N LEU A 155 0.53 7.28 8.15
CA LEU A 155 0.22 8.31 9.13
C LEU A 155 1.12 9.56 9.03
N ARG A 156 2.38 9.39 8.61
CA ARG A 156 3.28 10.53 8.35
C ARG A 156 2.86 11.28 7.08
N GLY A 157 2.47 10.57 6.03
CA GLY A 157 1.98 11.17 4.79
C GLY A 157 0.72 12.00 4.98
N SER A 158 -0.26 11.48 5.73
CA SER A 158 -1.54 12.17 5.97
C SER A 158 -1.40 13.47 6.76
N ARG A 159 -0.48 13.52 7.73
CA ARG A 159 -0.18 14.74 8.50
C ARG A 159 0.42 15.85 7.63
N GLY A 160 1.24 15.49 6.64
CA GLY A 160 1.81 16.45 5.68
C GLY A 160 0.74 17.07 4.77
N THR A 161 -0.23 16.28 4.31
CA THR A 161 -1.35 16.76 3.50
C THR A 161 -2.30 17.65 4.32
N LYS A 162 -2.62 17.29 5.57
CA LYS A 162 -3.47 18.13 6.44
C LYS A 162 -2.86 19.49 6.77
N ALA A 163 -1.54 19.58 6.95
CA ALA A 163 -0.86 20.85 7.18
C ALA A 163 -0.97 21.81 5.99
N ALA A 164 -1.06 21.29 4.76
CA ALA A 164 -1.23 22.08 3.54
C ALA A 164 -2.69 22.51 3.27
N LEU A 165 -3.67 21.88 3.93
CA LEU A 165 -5.11 22.11 3.75
C LEU A 165 -5.77 22.90 4.90
N ALA A 166 -5.01 23.35 5.90
CA ALA A 166 -5.55 24.25 6.92
C ALA A 166 -5.97 25.58 6.25
N PRO A 167 -7.24 26.02 6.38
CA PRO A 167 -7.65 27.28 5.81
C PRO A 167 -6.86 28.40 6.49
N ASP A 168 -6.29 29.28 5.66
CA ASP A 168 -5.81 30.59 6.10
C ASP A 168 -6.94 31.23 6.91
N ARG A 169 -6.80 31.24 8.23
CA ARG A 169 -7.66 32.05 9.08
C ARG A 169 -7.19 33.48 8.86
N GLY A 170 -7.66 34.05 7.75
CA GLY A 170 -7.62 35.47 7.49
C GLY A 170 -8.14 36.18 8.73
N GLN A 171 -7.22 36.83 9.42
CA GLN A 171 -7.48 37.64 10.59
C GLN A 171 -8.52 38.70 10.20
N GLY A 172 -9.55 38.79 11.02
CA GLY A 172 -10.58 39.81 10.85
C GLY A 172 -9.99 41.21 10.93
N SER A 173 -10.53 42.10 10.11
CA SER A 173 -10.63 43.50 10.47
C SER A 173 -12.12 43.81 10.60
N ALA A 174 -12.60 43.75 11.83
CA ALA A 174 -13.76 44.51 12.25
C ALA A 174 -13.42 46.00 12.05
N SER A 175 -14.24 46.71 11.29
CA SER A 175 -14.30 48.18 11.33
C SER A 175 -15.73 48.53 11.69
N ASP A 176 -15.92 48.84 12.97
CA ASP A 176 -17.15 49.30 13.60
C ASP A 176 -17.16 50.83 13.61
N LYS A 177 -18.35 51.40 13.32
CA LYS A 177 -18.82 52.81 13.45
C LYS A 177 -18.06 53.89 12.65
N GLY A 178 -18.69 54.83 11.95
CA GLY A 178 -20.04 55.40 12.03
C GLY A 178 -19.87 56.92 12.21
N ASP A 179 -20.41 57.76 11.34
CA ASP A 179 -20.83 59.12 11.69
C ASP A 179 -21.68 59.76 10.58
N GLN A 180 -22.44 60.74 11.03
CA GLN A 180 -23.58 61.47 10.47
C GLN A 180 -23.27 62.37 9.26
N GLY A 181 -24.31 62.70 8.49
CA GLY A 181 -24.32 63.70 7.43
C GLY A 181 -25.57 63.62 6.57
#